data_AF-A0A6A7RUR1-F1
#
_entry.id   AF-A0A6A7RUR1-F1
#
_cell.length_a   1.000
_cell.length_b   1.000
_cell.length_c   1.000
_cell.angle_alpha   90.00
_cell.angle_beta   90.00
_cell.angle_gamma   90.00
#
_symmetry.space_group_name_H-M   'P 1'
#
loop_
_entity.id
_entity.type
_entity.pdbx_description
1 polymer ?
#
loop_
_entity_poly.entity_id
_entity_poly.type
_entity_poly.pdbx_seq_one_letter_code
_entity_poly.pdbx_strand_id
1 'polypeptide(L)'
;MKPVDSITRPTLNDHHIKIIEARHHDPFEVLGKHPDENGVEVCVYIPHAVEVSILEGNHPLERIGESDFFRWRGAVDDVPEHYRLIWLDDGHRQHISHDPYSYGPQIGDLDLHLLSAGNHRHAYNILGANCREVDGVAGVLFAVWAPNAERVSVVGDFNRWDGRRHQMRVRPGSGVWEIFIPDLAPGAFYRFEIRNRNSGEVLLKADPYGQQFEARPKTASIVVGEAEHLWQDGEWMAKRAEWDWQHAPMSVYEVHLGSWQRGAEGEFLNYRELAIRLVDYITRMGFTHVELLPVTEHPFDLSWGYQATGYFAPTSRFGTPDDFRFFIDHLHAHKIGVILDWVPAHFPKDAFALARFDGTALYEHEDPRKGEHLDWSTLIFNFGRNEVRNFLVASALYWLREMHLDGLRVDAVASMLYLDYSRGDWIPNMYGGRENLEAIEFLR
;
A
#
# COMPACT_ATOMS: atom_id res chain seq x y z
N MET A 1 -3.74 41.55 -49.03
CA MET A 1 -4.10 40.21 -48.55
C MET A 1 -2.94 39.70 -47.72
N LYS A 2 -3.08 39.70 -46.39
CA LYS A 2 -2.10 39.06 -45.49
C LYS A 2 -2.23 37.53 -45.63
N PRO A 3 -1.16 36.75 -45.52
CA PRO A 3 -1.26 35.30 -45.48
C PRO A 3 -2.04 34.91 -44.23
N VAL A 4 -2.98 34.00 -44.38
CA VAL A 4 -3.63 33.30 -43.28
C VAL A 4 -2.55 32.43 -42.65
N ASP A 5 -2.19 32.73 -41.40
CA ASP A 5 -1.35 31.85 -40.58
C ASP A 5 -1.98 30.45 -40.59
N SER A 6 -1.23 29.48 -41.08
CA SER A 6 -1.60 28.07 -40.95
C SER A 6 -1.49 27.70 -39.48
N ILE A 7 -2.61 27.80 -38.77
CA ILE A 7 -2.76 27.24 -37.42
C ILE A 7 -2.55 25.73 -37.57
N THR A 8 -1.33 25.25 -37.32
CA THR A 8 -1.04 23.84 -37.16
C THR A 8 -1.90 23.33 -36.01
N ARG A 9 -2.96 22.59 -36.34
CA ARG A 9 -3.73 21.86 -35.33
C ARG A 9 -2.73 21.01 -34.54
N PRO A 10 -2.63 21.16 -33.21
CA PRO A 10 -1.68 20.38 -32.44
C PRO A 10 -2.02 18.89 -32.61
N THR A 11 -1.10 18.16 -33.23
CA THR A 11 -1.17 16.70 -33.35
C THR A 11 -0.66 16.08 -32.06
N LEU A 12 -1.34 15.04 -31.57
CA LEU A 12 -0.86 14.22 -30.47
C LEU A 12 0.54 13.70 -30.80
N ASN A 13 1.49 13.86 -29.87
CA ASN A 13 2.82 13.26 -29.99
C ASN A 13 2.83 11.85 -29.37
N ASP A 14 3.97 11.16 -29.45
CA ASP A 14 4.12 9.80 -28.91
C ASP A 14 3.83 9.70 -27.41
N HIS A 15 4.12 10.74 -26.62
CA HIS A 15 3.80 10.75 -25.19
C HIS A 15 2.29 10.87 -24.94
N HIS A 16 1.57 11.68 -25.73
CA HIS A 16 0.12 11.76 -25.65
C HIS A 16 -0.53 10.41 -25.97
N ILE A 17 -0.02 9.72 -27.00
CA ILE A 17 -0.50 8.38 -27.37
C ILE A 17 -0.27 7.40 -26.22
N LYS A 18 0.91 7.39 -25.60
CA LYS A 18 1.21 6.53 -24.44
C LYS A 18 0.29 6.81 -23.24
N ILE A 19 -0.13 8.06 -23.00
CA ILE A 19 -1.08 8.39 -21.93
C ILE A 19 -2.47 7.85 -22.26
N ILE A 20 -2.96 8.03 -23.49
CA ILE A 20 -4.26 7.49 -23.94
C ILE A 20 -4.28 5.96 -23.82
N GLU A 21 -3.18 5.30 -24.18
CA GLU A 21 -3.02 3.85 -24.06
C GLU A 21 -2.73 3.37 -22.62
N ALA A 22 -2.58 4.28 -21.65
CA ALA A 22 -2.15 4.02 -20.27
C ALA A 22 -0.86 3.18 -20.20
N ARG A 23 0.20 3.70 -20.82
CA ARG A 23 1.53 3.08 -20.94
C ARG A 23 2.66 4.04 -20.59
N HIS A 24 2.33 5.27 -20.18
CA HIS A 24 3.33 6.28 -19.86
C HIS A 24 3.99 5.99 -18.52
N HIS A 25 5.32 6.12 -18.44
CA HIS A 25 6.08 5.84 -17.22
C HIS A 25 6.24 7.10 -16.33
N ASP A 26 6.19 8.28 -16.93
CA ASP A 26 6.16 9.55 -16.22
C ASP A 26 5.15 10.54 -16.83
N PRO A 27 3.84 10.42 -16.53
CA PRO A 27 2.82 11.28 -17.11
C PRO A 27 3.03 12.78 -16.84
N PHE A 28 3.82 13.14 -15.83
CA PHE A 28 4.14 14.52 -15.49
C PHE A 28 5.03 15.20 -16.55
N GLU A 29 5.63 14.46 -17.48
CA GLU A 29 6.32 15.05 -18.64
C GLU A 29 5.37 15.74 -19.63
N VAL A 30 4.07 15.43 -19.57
CA VAL A 30 3.06 15.96 -20.49
C VAL A 30 1.91 16.63 -19.76
N LEU A 31 1.47 16.05 -18.65
CA LEU A 31 0.33 16.55 -17.88
C LEU A 31 0.77 17.60 -16.87
N GLY A 32 -0.16 18.49 -16.51
CA GLY A 32 0.07 19.57 -15.58
C GLY A 32 0.54 20.86 -16.25
N LYS A 33 1.26 21.68 -15.48
CA LYS A 33 1.75 23.00 -15.85
C LYS A 33 3.20 22.92 -16.33
N HIS A 34 3.43 23.36 -17.57
CA HIS A 34 4.73 23.30 -18.25
C HIS A 34 5.13 24.69 -18.72
N PRO A 35 6.14 25.33 -18.10
CA PRO A 35 6.71 26.57 -18.61
C PRO A 35 7.28 26.37 -20.03
N ASP A 36 7.00 27.29 -20.94
CA ASP A 36 7.55 27.30 -22.29
C ASP A 36 8.27 28.64 -22.59
N GLU A 37 8.91 28.76 -23.76
CA GLU A 37 9.66 29.99 -24.13
C GLU A 37 8.77 31.25 -24.20
N ASN A 38 7.44 31.10 -24.28
CA ASN A 38 6.47 32.18 -24.49
C ASN A 38 5.47 32.35 -23.33
N GLY A 39 5.62 31.61 -22.23
CA GLY A 39 4.68 31.60 -21.11
C GLY A 39 4.57 30.23 -20.44
N VAL A 40 3.34 29.73 -20.35
CA VAL A 40 3.04 28.42 -19.75
C VAL A 40 1.98 27.68 -20.56
N GLU A 41 2.16 26.37 -20.69
CA GLU A 41 1.16 25.43 -21.21
C GLU A 41 0.60 24.61 -20.05
N VAL A 42 -0.73 24.58 -19.93
CA VAL A 42 -1.44 23.65 -19.06
C VAL A 42 -2.04 22.56 -19.93
N CYS A 43 -1.68 21.30 -19.70
CA CYS A 43 -2.18 20.16 -20.45
C CYS A 43 -2.77 19.12 -19.50
N VAL A 44 -4.00 18.72 -19.75
CA VAL A 44 -4.73 17.78 -18.89
C VAL A 44 -5.37 16.69 -19.72
N TYR A 45 -5.47 15.50 -19.14
CA TYR A 45 -6.12 14.34 -19.74
C TYR A 45 -7.28 13.89 -18.86
N ILE A 46 -8.51 14.15 -19.31
CA ILE A 46 -9.73 13.87 -18.54
C ILE A 46 -10.70 13.08 -19.42
N PRO A 47 -10.61 11.73 -19.42
CA PRO A 47 -11.56 10.88 -20.11
C PRO A 47 -13.00 11.26 -19.78
N HIS A 48 -13.87 11.25 -20.80
CA HIS A 48 -15.30 11.56 -20.68
C HIS A 48 -15.64 13.02 -20.32
N ALA A 49 -14.66 13.92 -20.22
CA ALA A 49 -14.97 15.35 -20.09
C ALA A 49 -15.47 15.92 -21.42
N VAL A 50 -16.45 16.81 -21.36
CA VAL A 50 -17.00 17.55 -22.51
C VAL A 50 -16.30 18.91 -22.63
N GLU A 51 -16.23 19.63 -21.51
CA GLU A 51 -15.60 20.95 -21.38
C GLU A 51 -14.74 20.98 -20.12
N VAL A 52 -13.58 21.63 -20.19
CA VAL A 52 -12.64 21.80 -19.07
C VAL A 52 -12.18 23.24 -19.05
N SER A 53 -12.10 23.84 -17.86
CA SER A 53 -11.51 25.16 -17.64
C SER A 53 -10.62 25.15 -16.41
N ILE A 54 -9.60 26.01 -16.39
CA ILE A 54 -8.91 26.39 -15.16
C ILE A 54 -9.87 27.31 -14.39
N LEU A 55 -10.19 26.93 -13.16
CA LEU A 55 -11.16 27.63 -12.34
C LEU A 55 -10.64 29.03 -11.96
N GLU A 56 -9.38 29.12 -11.55
CA GLU A 56 -8.69 30.40 -11.36
C GLU A 56 -8.57 31.12 -12.71
N GLY A 57 -9.07 32.36 -12.77
CA GLY A 57 -9.06 33.16 -14.00
C GLY A 57 -10.09 32.76 -15.06
N ASN A 58 -10.84 31.67 -14.86
CA ASN A 58 -11.87 31.17 -15.79
C ASN A 58 -11.32 30.97 -17.21
N HIS A 59 -10.24 30.21 -17.32
CA HIS A 59 -9.54 29.97 -18.58
C HIS A 59 -10.02 28.67 -19.22
N PRO A 60 -10.82 28.69 -20.30
CA PRO A 60 -11.25 27.47 -20.97
C PRO A 60 -10.07 26.79 -21.68
N LEU A 61 -9.98 25.46 -21.55
CA LEU A 61 -8.99 24.67 -22.26
C LEU A 61 -9.56 24.21 -23.61
N GLU A 62 -8.75 24.29 -24.65
CA GLU A 62 -9.05 23.79 -25.99
C GLU A 62 -8.78 22.28 -26.07
N ARG A 63 -9.75 21.52 -26.59
CA ARG A 63 -9.58 20.09 -26.84
C ARG A 63 -8.58 19.86 -27.98
N ILE A 64 -7.67 18.91 -27.79
CA ILE A 64 -6.68 18.52 -28.81
C ILE A 64 -7.28 17.44 -29.70
N GLY A 65 -7.76 17.84 -30.89
CA GLY A 65 -8.36 16.93 -31.85
C GLY A 65 -9.59 16.18 -31.29
N GLU A 66 -9.74 14.91 -31.63
CA GLU A 66 -10.81 14.03 -31.15
C GLU A 66 -10.41 13.26 -29.87
N SER A 67 -9.47 13.79 -29.09
CA SER A 67 -8.95 13.12 -27.89
C SER A 67 -9.59 13.67 -26.60
N ASP A 68 -9.27 13.01 -25.47
CA ASP A 68 -9.61 13.47 -24.12
C ASP A 68 -8.54 14.39 -23.52
N PHE A 69 -7.64 14.92 -24.35
CA PHE A 69 -6.69 15.95 -23.94
C PHE A 69 -7.26 17.35 -24.14
N PHE A 70 -6.97 18.21 -23.17
CA PHE A 70 -7.31 19.62 -23.19
C PHE A 70 -6.07 20.44 -22.86
N ARG A 71 -5.96 21.60 -23.49
CA ARG A 71 -4.81 22.48 -23.37
C ARG A 71 -5.20 23.94 -23.22
N TRP A 72 -4.46 24.64 -22.40
CA TRP A 72 -4.48 26.10 -22.34
C TRP A 72 -3.05 26.65 -22.41
N ARG A 73 -2.90 27.85 -22.98
CA ARG A 73 -1.63 28.59 -23.05
C ARG A 73 -1.85 30.04 -22.67
N GLY A 74 -0.93 30.61 -21.90
CA GLY A 74 -0.96 32.02 -21.50
C GLY A 74 0.29 32.42 -20.72
N ALA A 75 0.21 33.51 -19.95
CA ALA A 75 1.34 33.96 -19.15
C ALA A 75 1.50 33.07 -17.90
N VAL A 76 2.73 32.91 -17.42
CA VAL A 76 3.04 32.08 -16.23
C VAL A 76 2.25 32.53 -15.01
N ASP A 77 2.06 33.85 -14.84
CA ASP A 77 1.38 34.45 -13.70
C ASP A 77 -0.16 34.38 -13.78
N ASP A 78 -0.72 33.98 -14.92
CA ASP A 78 -2.18 33.84 -15.09
C ASP A 78 -2.71 32.60 -14.35
N VAL A 79 -1.84 31.61 -14.06
CA VAL A 79 -2.22 30.35 -13.42
C VAL A 79 -1.30 30.09 -12.23
N PRO A 80 -1.86 29.85 -11.02
CA PRO A 80 -1.06 29.52 -9.85
C PRO A 80 -0.30 28.20 -10.05
N GLU A 81 0.63 27.88 -9.15
CA GLU A 81 1.36 26.60 -9.21
C GLU A 81 0.41 25.41 -9.10
N HIS A 82 -0.44 25.44 -8.07
CA HIS A 82 -1.53 24.48 -7.89
C HIS A 82 -2.85 25.17 -8.23
N TYR A 83 -3.38 24.87 -9.40
CA TYR A 83 -4.67 25.36 -9.87
C TYR A 83 -5.74 24.28 -9.74
N ARG A 84 -6.99 24.71 -9.80
CA ARG A 84 -8.16 23.84 -9.84
C ARG A 84 -8.73 23.78 -11.24
N LEU A 85 -9.17 22.60 -11.62
CA LEU A 85 -9.92 22.36 -12.84
C LEU A 85 -11.39 22.31 -12.50
N ILE A 86 -12.21 22.87 -13.39
CA ILE A 86 -13.66 22.70 -13.41
C ILE A 86 -14.03 22.05 -14.74
N TRP A 87 -14.79 20.96 -14.72
CA TRP A 87 -15.18 20.26 -15.94
C TRP A 87 -16.58 19.66 -15.87
N LEU A 88 -17.18 19.47 -17.04
CA LEU A 88 -18.44 18.75 -17.24
C LEU A 88 -18.13 17.36 -17.80
N ASP A 89 -18.70 16.30 -17.21
CA ASP A 89 -18.65 14.95 -17.79
C ASP A 89 -19.75 14.71 -18.84
N ASP A 90 -19.66 13.58 -19.54
CA ASP A 90 -20.66 13.11 -20.52
C ASP A 90 -22.08 12.94 -19.94
N GLY A 91 -22.19 12.80 -18.62
CA GLY A 91 -23.43 12.80 -17.85
C GLY A 91 -23.91 14.20 -17.44
N HIS A 92 -23.28 15.27 -17.95
CA HIS A 92 -23.58 16.67 -17.62
C HIS A 92 -23.42 17.00 -16.13
N ARG A 93 -22.55 16.27 -15.42
CA ARG A 93 -22.21 16.57 -14.03
C ARG A 93 -20.97 17.44 -13.99
N GLN A 94 -21.03 18.49 -13.18
CA GLN A 94 -19.89 19.37 -12.94
C GLN A 94 -19.02 18.81 -11.81
N HIS A 95 -17.71 18.89 -12.01
CA HIS A 95 -16.70 18.47 -11.06
C HIS A 95 -15.68 19.59 -10.87
N ILE A 96 -15.09 19.68 -9.67
CA ILE A 96 -14.02 20.61 -9.34
C ILE A 96 -12.98 19.86 -8.52
N SER A 97 -11.70 19.97 -8.88
CA SER A 97 -10.58 19.43 -8.10
C SER A 97 -9.27 20.08 -8.53
N HIS A 98 -8.27 20.09 -7.64
CA HIS A 98 -6.90 20.42 -7.99
C HIS A 98 -6.33 19.41 -8.98
N ASP A 99 -5.42 19.87 -9.86
CA ASP A 99 -4.74 18.98 -10.80
C ASP A 99 -3.65 18.15 -10.08
N PRO A 100 -3.75 16.80 -10.02
CA PRO A 100 -2.72 15.94 -9.43
C PRO A 100 -1.34 16.10 -10.08
N TYR A 101 -1.30 16.45 -11.37
CA TYR A 101 -0.06 16.58 -12.14
C TYR A 101 0.61 17.95 -11.97
N SER A 102 0.04 18.84 -11.18
CA SER A 102 0.70 20.08 -10.75
C SER A 102 1.65 19.89 -9.56
N TYR A 103 1.68 18.70 -8.94
CA TYR A 103 2.50 18.42 -7.76
C TYR A 103 3.80 17.68 -8.13
N GLY A 104 4.94 18.25 -7.75
CA GLY A 104 6.26 17.64 -7.93
C GLY A 104 6.45 16.35 -7.11
N PRO A 105 7.59 15.65 -7.26
CA PRO A 105 7.89 14.44 -6.51
C PRO A 105 7.81 14.65 -5.00
N GLN A 106 7.22 13.70 -4.27
CA GLN A 106 6.90 13.86 -2.83
C GLN A 106 7.76 12.99 -1.91
N ILE A 107 8.31 11.88 -2.42
CA ILE A 107 9.27 11.05 -1.66
C ILE A 107 10.69 11.60 -1.85
N GLY A 108 11.41 11.82 -0.75
CA GLY A 108 12.78 12.32 -0.77
C GLY A 108 13.80 11.29 -1.24
N ASP A 109 14.94 11.74 -1.77
CA ASP A 109 15.98 10.83 -2.28
C ASP A 109 16.61 9.95 -1.19
N LEU A 110 16.66 10.44 0.06
CA LEU A 110 17.14 9.65 1.21
C LEU A 110 16.24 8.44 1.46
N ASP A 111 14.92 8.63 1.41
CA ASP A 111 13.94 7.58 1.62
C ASP A 111 14.07 6.49 0.53
N LEU A 112 14.17 6.91 -0.73
CA LEU A 112 14.40 6.01 -1.86
C LEU A 112 15.72 5.24 -1.72
N HIS A 113 16.79 5.93 -1.28
CA HIS A 113 18.07 5.28 -1.03
C HIS A 113 17.98 4.23 0.08
N LEU A 114 17.33 4.54 1.20
CA LEU A 114 17.14 3.60 2.31
C LEU A 114 16.28 2.40 1.90
N LEU A 115 15.26 2.60 1.05
CA LEU A 115 14.45 1.52 0.48
C LEU A 115 15.31 0.58 -0.36
N SER A 116 16.07 1.10 -1.32
CA SER A 116 16.95 0.29 -2.19
C SER A 116 18.08 -0.41 -1.40
N ALA A 117 18.55 0.18 -0.30
CA ALA A 117 19.52 -0.44 0.61
C ALA A 117 18.90 -1.48 1.55
N GLY A 118 17.56 -1.54 1.63
CA GLY A 118 16.82 -2.44 2.50
C GLY A 118 16.91 -2.09 3.99
N ASN A 119 17.03 -0.79 4.31
CA ASN A 119 17.26 -0.24 5.65
C ASN A 119 16.22 0.81 6.09
N HIS A 120 15.15 1.02 5.32
CA HIS A 120 14.06 1.92 5.66
C HIS A 120 13.07 1.29 6.64
N ARG A 121 13.34 1.43 7.94
CA ARG A 121 12.56 0.85 9.05
C ARG A 121 11.08 1.28 9.11
N HIS A 122 10.75 2.44 8.56
CA HIS A 122 9.39 3.00 8.56
C HIS A 122 8.83 3.18 7.15
N ALA A 123 9.11 2.22 6.26
CA ALA A 123 8.73 2.32 4.84
C ALA A 123 7.22 2.52 4.64
N TYR A 124 6.41 2.05 5.58
CA TYR A 124 4.95 2.22 5.60
C TYR A 124 4.48 3.68 5.78
N ASN A 125 5.36 4.63 6.11
CA ASN A 125 5.03 6.07 6.17
C ASN A 125 5.18 6.77 4.82
N ILE A 126 5.79 6.10 3.84
CA ILE A 126 6.07 6.65 2.50
C ILE A 126 5.47 5.79 1.39
N LEU A 127 5.45 4.47 1.55
CA LEU A 127 4.79 3.52 0.66
C LEU A 127 3.35 3.29 1.12
N GLY A 128 2.52 2.90 0.16
CA GLY A 128 1.08 2.76 0.31
C GLY A 128 0.33 4.08 0.12
N ALA A 129 -0.84 4.20 0.73
CA ALA A 129 -1.65 5.42 0.73
C ALA A 129 -1.46 6.21 2.03
N ASN A 130 -0.87 7.39 1.93
CA ASN A 130 -0.56 8.26 3.06
C ASN A 130 -1.28 9.60 2.91
N CYS A 131 -2.20 9.91 3.81
CA CYS A 131 -2.82 11.24 3.90
C CYS A 131 -1.75 12.28 4.21
N ARG A 132 -1.67 13.35 3.39
CA ARG A 132 -0.67 14.42 3.52
C ARG A 132 -1.27 15.76 3.11
N GLU A 133 -0.69 16.82 3.66
CA GLU A 133 -0.89 18.18 3.17
C GLU A 133 0.37 18.59 2.39
N VAL A 134 0.20 18.99 1.13
CA VAL A 134 1.27 19.46 0.25
C VAL A 134 0.90 20.86 -0.21
N ASP A 135 1.77 21.84 0.08
CA ASP A 135 1.58 23.25 -0.28
C ASP A 135 0.21 23.83 0.12
N GLY A 136 -0.29 23.41 1.29
CA GLY A 136 -1.57 23.85 1.86
C GLY A 136 -2.81 23.11 1.35
N VAL A 137 -2.63 22.07 0.52
CA VAL A 137 -3.72 21.25 -0.02
C VAL A 137 -3.65 19.84 0.57
N ALA A 138 -4.71 19.43 1.25
CA ALA A 138 -4.85 18.08 1.75
C ALA A 138 -5.14 17.09 0.62
N GLY A 139 -4.59 15.89 0.72
CA GLY A 139 -4.81 14.81 -0.23
C GLY A 139 -4.12 13.53 0.20
N VAL A 140 -3.91 12.62 -0.74
CA VAL A 140 -3.29 11.32 -0.48
C VAL A 140 -2.10 11.11 -1.39
N LEU A 141 -0.94 10.88 -0.80
CA LEU A 141 0.24 10.37 -1.51
C LEU A 141 0.12 8.86 -1.62
N PHE A 142 0.02 8.37 -2.85
CA PHE A 142 0.14 6.96 -3.16
C PHE A 142 1.55 6.65 -3.63
N ALA A 143 2.15 5.60 -3.09
CA ALA A 143 3.40 5.08 -3.63
C ALA A 143 3.51 3.56 -3.55
N VAL A 144 4.10 2.94 -4.56
CA VAL A 144 4.23 1.48 -4.64
C VAL A 144 5.50 1.07 -5.35
N TRP A 145 6.16 0.03 -4.84
CA TRP A 145 7.34 -0.55 -5.46
C TRP A 145 6.94 -1.58 -6.53
N ALA A 146 7.24 -1.27 -7.79
CA ALA A 146 6.94 -2.10 -8.96
C ALA A 146 7.96 -1.85 -10.08
N PRO A 147 9.25 -2.21 -9.86
CA PRO A 147 10.36 -1.79 -10.72
C PRO A 147 10.25 -2.25 -12.17
N ASN A 148 9.60 -3.40 -12.43
CA ASN A 148 9.52 -3.97 -13.78
C ASN A 148 8.23 -3.59 -14.52
N ALA A 149 7.31 -2.84 -13.88
CA ALA A 149 6.09 -2.37 -14.52
C ALA A 149 6.40 -1.46 -15.72
N GLU A 150 5.53 -1.49 -16.74
CA GLU A 150 5.50 -0.47 -17.80
C GLU A 150 4.88 0.83 -17.27
N ARG A 151 3.82 0.68 -16.48
CA ARG A 151 2.99 1.75 -15.95
C ARG A 151 2.26 1.28 -14.70
N VAL A 152 2.07 2.18 -13.74
CA VAL A 152 1.18 1.98 -12.60
C VAL A 152 0.17 3.12 -12.54
N SER A 153 -1.07 2.81 -12.18
CA SER A 153 -2.10 3.80 -11.88
C SER A 153 -2.78 3.50 -10.56
N VAL A 154 -3.29 4.54 -9.89
CA VAL A 154 -4.21 4.38 -8.77
C VAL A 154 -5.62 4.30 -9.33
N VAL A 155 -6.37 3.26 -8.99
CA VAL A 155 -7.77 3.08 -9.38
C VAL A 155 -8.64 2.95 -8.15
N GLY A 156 -9.82 3.56 -8.16
CA GLY A 156 -10.71 3.58 -7.01
C GLY A 156 -12.09 4.14 -7.33
N ASP A 157 -12.94 4.22 -6.31
CA ASP A 157 -14.27 4.81 -6.42
C ASP A 157 -14.25 6.25 -6.95
N PHE A 158 -13.30 7.06 -6.48
CA PHE A 158 -13.09 8.46 -6.87
C PHE A 158 -12.77 8.66 -8.37
N ASN A 159 -12.35 7.61 -9.07
CA ASN A 159 -12.01 7.68 -10.49
C ASN A 159 -12.73 6.62 -11.35
N ARG A 160 -13.81 6.04 -10.84
CA ARG A 160 -14.61 4.99 -11.50
C ARG A 160 -13.79 3.75 -11.87
N TRP A 161 -12.75 3.47 -11.10
CA TRP A 161 -11.81 2.37 -11.34
C TRP A 161 -11.11 2.45 -12.71
N ASP A 162 -10.94 3.65 -13.27
CA ASP A 162 -10.33 3.87 -14.58
C ASP A 162 -8.83 4.20 -14.46
N GLY A 163 -7.97 3.23 -14.81
CA GLY A 163 -6.52 3.34 -14.77
C GLY A 163 -5.92 4.40 -15.69
N ARG A 164 -6.69 5.02 -16.57
CA ARG A 164 -6.20 6.10 -17.44
C ARG A 164 -6.17 7.46 -16.73
N ARG A 165 -6.91 7.63 -15.62
CA ARG A 165 -7.11 8.94 -14.94
C ARG A 165 -5.98 9.35 -14.01
N HIS A 166 -5.46 8.44 -13.20
CA HIS A 166 -4.43 8.71 -12.18
C HIS A 166 -3.20 7.83 -12.41
N GLN A 167 -2.52 8.06 -13.53
CA GLN A 167 -1.28 7.39 -13.89
C GLN A 167 -0.12 7.94 -13.03
N MET A 168 0.67 7.05 -12.44
CA MET A 168 1.76 7.40 -11.53
C MET A 168 3.06 7.67 -12.29
N ARG A 169 3.99 8.41 -11.67
CA ARG A 169 5.37 8.51 -12.17
C ARG A 169 6.28 7.50 -11.51
N VAL A 170 7.17 6.88 -12.27
CA VAL A 170 8.27 6.10 -11.71
C VAL A 170 9.39 7.03 -11.24
N ARG A 171 9.96 6.76 -10.06
CA ARG A 171 11.14 7.43 -9.53
C ARG A 171 12.39 6.68 -10.01
N PRO A 172 13.19 7.27 -10.92
CA PRO A 172 14.32 6.59 -11.55
C PRO A 172 15.27 5.98 -10.53
N GLY A 173 15.80 4.78 -10.83
CA GLY A 173 16.74 4.05 -9.98
C GLY A 173 16.13 3.29 -8.81
N SER A 174 14.98 3.71 -8.27
CA SER A 174 14.32 3.04 -7.13
C SER A 174 13.26 2.00 -7.53
N GLY A 175 12.60 2.21 -8.68
CA GLY A 175 11.44 1.40 -9.08
C GLY A 175 10.17 1.66 -8.28
N VAL A 176 10.17 2.71 -7.44
CA VAL A 176 8.99 3.21 -6.74
C VAL A 176 8.18 4.10 -7.68
N TRP A 177 6.88 3.87 -7.75
CA TRP A 177 5.92 4.72 -8.44
C TRP A 177 5.23 5.61 -7.41
N GLU A 178 4.98 6.88 -7.73
CA GLU A 178 4.24 7.78 -6.84
C GLU A 178 3.26 8.71 -7.59
N ILE A 179 2.21 9.14 -6.88
CA ILE A 179 1.34 10.26 -7.27
C ILE A 179 0.72 10.86 -6.00
N PHE A 180 0.64 12.19 -5.93
CA PHE A 180 -0.20 12.86 -4.94
C PHE A 180 -1.54 13.20 -5.58
N ILE A 181 -2.63 12.72 -4.98
CA ILE A 181 -3.99 13.02 -5.43
C ILE A 181 -4.57 14.04 -4.43
N PRO A 182 -4.62 15.33 -4.79
CA PRO A 182 -5.19 16.37 -3.95
C PRO A 182 -6.69 16.17 -3.77
N ASP A 183 -7.25 16.77 -2.72
CA ASP A 183 -8.68 16.74 -2.37
C ASP A 183 -9.26 15.33 -2.07
N LEU A 184 -8.46 14.27 -2.16
CA LEU A 184 -8.91 12.92 -1.85
C LEU A 184 -8.99 12.72 -0.34
N ALA A 185 -10.18 12.36 0.13
CA ALA A 185 -10.43 12.11 1.55
C ALA A 185 -10.05 10.68 1.97
N PRO A 186 -9.73 10.46 3.27
CA PRO A 186 -9.71 9.14 3.87
C PRO A 186 -11.00 8.36 3.64
N GLY A 187 -10.92 7.02 3.66
CA GLY A 187 -12.05 6.12 3.44
C GLY A 187 -12.27 5.72 1.98
N ALA A 188 -11.57 6.34 1.03
CA ALA A 188 -11.62 5.96 -0.38
C ALA A 188 -11.12 4.53 -0.60
N PHE A 189 -11.86 3.76 -1.41
CA PHE A 189 -11.45 2.42 -1.83
C PHE A 189 -10.52 2.51 -3.03
N TYR A 190 -9.39 1.81 -2.99
CA TYR A 190 -8.42 1.83 -4.08
C TYR A 190 -7.66 0.52 -4.28
N ARG A 191 -7.03 0.44 -5.45
CA ARG A 191 -6.04 -0.56 -5.86
C ARG A 191 -4.99 0.08 -6.74
N PHE A 192 -3.89 -0.63 -6.97
CA PHE A 192 -2.95 -0.33 -8.04
C PHE A 192 -3.31 -1.13 -9.29
N GLU A 193 -3.51 -0.44 -10.40
CA GLU A 193 -3.55 -1.05 -11.73
C GLU A 193 -2.13 -1.04 -12.30
N ILE A 194 -1.55 -2.23 -12.46
CA ILE A 194 -0.15 -2.41 -12.87
C ILE A 194 -0.13 -3.04 -14.25
N ARG A 195 0.55 -2.39 -15.18
CA ARG A 195 0.73 -2.90 -16.54
C ARG A 195 2.11 -3.56 -16.69
N ASN A 196 2.12 -4.83 -17.06
CA ASN A 196 3.34 -5.59 -17.33
C ASN A 196 4.03 -5.09 -18.61
N ARG A 197 5.34 -4.81 -18.51
CA ARG A 197 6.19 -4.30 -19.60
C ARG A 197 6.39 -5.27 -20.76
N ASN A 198 6.43 -6.57 -20.48
CA ASN A 198 6.72 -7.59 -21.47
C ASN A 198 5.46 -8.14 -22.12
N SER A 199 4.42 -8.44 -21.31
CA SER A 199 3.27 -9.20 -21.77
C SER A 199 2.11 -8.36 -22.30
N GLY A 200 2.01 -7.09 -21.91
CA GLY A 200 0.79 -6.35 -22.18
C GLY A 200 -0.21 -6.32 -21.01
N GLU A 201 -0.11 -7.31 -20.13
CA GLU A 201 -1.14 -7.65 -19.15
C GLU A 201 -1.37 -6.53 -18.13
N VAL A 202 -2.63 -6.31 -17.78
CA VAL A 202 -3.05 -5.36 -16.76
C VAL A 202 -3.51 -6.14 -15.53
N LEU A 203 -2.83 -5.91 -14.41
CA LEU A 203 -3.05 -6.55 -13.13
C LEU A 203 -3.71 -5.56 -12.17
N LEU A 204 -4.68 -6.01 -11.37
CA LEU A 204 -5.23 -5.24 -10.27
C LEU A 204 -4.68 -5.78 -8.95
N LYS A 205 -3.94 -4.95 -8.23
CA LYS A 205 -3.25 -5.30 -6.99
C LYS A 205 -3.78 -4.51 -5.82
N ALA A 206 -4.03 -5.19 -4.71
CA ALA A 206 -4.17 -4.56 -3.40
C ALA A 206 -2.82 -3.95 -2.99
N ASP A 207 -2.85 -2.91 -2.17
CA ASP A 207 -1.64 -2.25 -1.70
C ASP A 207 -0.86 -3.16 -0.73
N PRO A 208 0.41 -3.52 -1.02
CA PRO A 208 1.27 -4.24 -0.09
C PRO A 208 1.42 -3.55 1.27
N TYR A 209 1.39 -2.21 1.29
CA TYR A 209 1.52 -1.36 2.47
C TYR A 209 0.17 -0.83 2.97
N GLY A 210 -0.94 -1.38 2.48
CA GLY A 210 -2.28 -0.96 2.87
C GLY A 210 -2.52 -1.16 4.36
N GLN A 211 -3.03 -0.13 5.04
CA GLN A 211 -3.26 -0.14 6.49
C GLN A 211 -4.70 -0.48 6.87
N GLN A 212 -5.59 -0.63 5.88
CA GLN A 212 -6.95 -1.12 6.03
C GLN A 212 -7.44 -1.69 4.70
N PHE A 213 -8.31 -2.70 4.76
CA PHE A 213 -8.87 -3.39 3.59
C PHE A 213 -10.39 -3.55 3.72
N GLU A 214 -11.04 -3.77 2.57
CA GLU A 214 -12.45 -4.22 2.56
C GLU A 214 -12.60 -5.59 3.22
N ALA A 215 -13.77 -5.82 3.82
CA ALA A 215 -14.12 -7.14 4.32
C ALA A 215 -14.14 -8.18 3.21
N ARG A 216 -13.42 -9.29 3.45
CA ARG A 216 -13.40 -10.45 2.54
C ARG A 216 -14.83 -10.91 2.20
N PRO A 217 -15.09 -11.36 0.95
CA PRO A 217 -14.11 -11.72 -0.08
C PRO A 217 -13.65 -10.54 -0.95
N LYS A 218 -14.04 -9.30 -0.62
CA LYS A 218 -13.52 -8.13 -1.34
C LYS A 218 -12.05 -7.87 -0.96
N THR A 219 -11.35 -7.13 -1.82
CA THR A 219 -9.88 -7.03 -1.76
C THR A 219 -9.34 -5.63 -2.05
N ALA A 220 -10.18 -4.59 -2.09
CA ALA A 220 -9.65 -3.22 -2.20
C ALA A 220 -9.00 -2.80 -0.88
N SER A 221 -7.94 -2.00 -1.00
CA SER A 221 -7.37 -1.26 0.11
C SER A 221 -8.23 -0.02 0.40
N ILE A 222 -8.18 0.47 1.63
CA ILE A 222 -8.90 1.67 2.07
C ILE A 222 -7.88 2.69 2.52
N VAL A 223 -8.01 3.94 2.05
CA VAL A 223 -7.17 5.04 2.54
C VAL A 223 -7.48 5.29 4.01
N VAL A 224 -6.48 5.17 4.87
CA VAL A 224 -6.62 5.43 6.31
C VAL A 224 -6.28 6.90 6.61
N GLY A 225 -7.09 7.53 7.45
CA GLY A 225 -6.85 8.89 7.93
C GLY A 225 -5.82 8.92 9.05
N GLU A 226 -5.71 10.06 9.73
CA GLU A 226 -5.04 10.10 11.03
C GLU A 226 -5.77 9.18 12.01
N ALA A 227 -5.02 8.49 12.89
CA ALA A 227 -5.61 7.63 13.90
C ALA A 227 -6.47 8.47 14.86
N GLU A 228 -7.72 8.08 15.06
CA GLU A 228 -8.62 8.75 16.00
C GLU A 228 -8.43 8.23 17.44
N HIS A 229 -7.86 7.02 17.58
CA HIS A 229 -7.60 6.42 18.89
C HIS A 229 -6.44 7.13 19.61
N LEU A 230 -6.73 7.62 20.83
CA LEU A 230 -5.75 8.19 21.73
C LEU A 230 -5.31 7.14 22.76
N TRP A 231 -4.07 6.68 22.64
CA TRP A 231 -3.46 5.70 23.55
C TRP A 231 -3.42 6.17 25.02
N GLN A 232 -3.71 5.27 25.94
CA GLN A 232 -3.69 5.51 27.40
C GLN A 232 -2.70 4.58 28.13
N ASP A 233 -1.93 3.78 27.39
CA ASP A 233 -1.00 2.76 27.88
C ASP A 233 0.42 3.26 28.19
N GLY A 234 0.61 4.57 28.35
CA GLY A 234 1.95 5.16 28.54
C GLY A 234 2.73 4.56 29.74
N GLU A 235 2.05 4.24 30.84
CA GLU A 235 2.68 3.57 31.99
C GLU A 235 3.13 2.14 31.64
N TRP A 236 2.31 1.39 30.89
CA TRP A 236 2.64 0.05 30.42
C TRP A 236 3.87 0.08 29.51
N MET A 237 3.86 0.96 28.50
CA MET A 237 4.95 1.09 27.52
C MET A 237 6.27 1.50 28.18
N ALA A 238 6.23 2.43 29.14
CA ALA A 238 7.42 2.80 29.91
C ALA A 238 7.97 1.62 30.73
N LYS A 239 7.09 0.87 31.41
CA LYS A 239 7.48 -0.31 32.19
C LYS A 239 8.03 -1.43 31.31
N ARG A 240 7.42 -1.67 30.13
CA ARG A 240 7.85 -2.69 29.17
C ARG A 240 9.29 -2.46 28.71
N ALA A 241 9.69 -1.21 28.49
CA ALA A 241 11.05 -0.87 28.06
C ALA A 241 12.14 -1.28 29.07
N GLU A 242 11.80 -1.37 30.36
CA GLU A 242 12.69 -1.77 31.44
C GLU A 242 12.49 -3.22 31.88
N TRP A 243 11.57 -3.94 31.25
CA TRP A 243 11.13 -5.26 31.70
C TRP A 243 12.12 -6.36 31.29
N ASP A 244 12.74 -7.00 32.28
CA ASP A 244 13.47 -8.26 32.10
C ASP A 244 12.50 -9.44 31.92
N TRP A 245 11.96 -9.55 30.71
CA TRP A 245 10.94 -10.54 30.35
C TRP A 245 11.44 -11.99 30.47
N GLN A 246 12.75 -12.26 30.38
CA GLN A 246 13.31 -13.61 30.54
C GLN A 246 13.25 -14.13 31.97
N HIS A 247 13.20 -13.22 32.95
CA HIS A 247 13.16 -13.56 34.38
C HIS A 247 11.81 -13.20 35.03
N ALA A 248 10.81 -12.87 34.23
CA ALA A 248 9.47 -12.55 34.68
C ALA A 248 8.49 -13.69 34.42
N PRO A 249 7.37 -13.78 35.17
CA PRO A 249 6.33 -14.74 34.86
C PRO A 249 5.73 -14.45 33.49
N MET A 250 5.76 -15.46 32.62
CA MET A 250 5.13 -15.43 31.31
C MET A 250 4.24 -16.66 31.16
N SER A 251 2.94 -16.46 31.40
CA SER A 251 1.88 -17.41 31.11
C SER A 251 0.98 -16.82 30.04
N VAL A 252 0.90 -17.51 28.90
CA VAL A 252 0.30 -17.01 27.65
C VAL A 252 -0.98 -17.78 27.37
N TYR A 253 -2.05 -17.05 27.03
CA TYR A 253 -3.30 -17.60 26.54
C TYR A 253 -3.38 -17.40 25.02
N GLU A 254 -3.16 -18.46 24.25
CA GLU A 254 -3.24 -18.43 22.78
C GLU A 254 -4.70 -18.36 22.32
N VAL A 255 -5.00 -17.46 21.38
CA VAL A 255 -6.36 -17.15 20.93
C VAL A 255 -6.43 -16.95 19.43
N HIS A 256 -7.34 -17.68 18.78
CA HIS A 256 -7.86 -17.31 17.47
C HIS A 256 -9.13 -16.46 17.64
N LEU A 257 -9.03 -15.14 17.41
CA LEU A 257 -10.13 -14.18 17.65
C LEU A 257 -11.41 -14.55 16.92
N GLY A 258 -11.28 -15.11 15.71
CA GLY A 258 -12.42 -15.51 14.90
C GLY A 258 -13.19 -16.72 15.42
N SER A 259 -12.70 -17.46 16.42
CA SER A 259 -13.40 -18.66 16.93
C SER A 259 -13.46 -18.75 18.44
N TRP A 260 -12.80 -17.84 19.17
CA TRP A 260 -12.85 -17.80 20.63
C TRP A 260 -14.27 -17.61 21.15
N GLN A 261 -14.97 -16.63 20.61
CA GLN A 261 -16.38 -16.41 20.88
C GLN A 261 -17.07 -15.79 19.66
N ARG A 262 -18.32 -16.17 19.44
CA ARG A 262 -19.21 -15.60 18.42
C ARG A 262 -20.31 -14.78 19.07
N GLY A 263 -20.86 -13.85 18.30
CA GLY A 263 -22.08 -13.15 18.68
C GLY A 263 -23.29 -14.08 18.65
N ALA A 264 -24.45 -13.53 19.02
CA ALA A 264 -25.65 -14.33 19.26
C ALA A 264 -26.18 -15.02 17.99
N GLU A 265 -25.88 -14.46 16.82
CA GLU A 265 -26.30 -14.95 15.51
C GLU A 265 -25.14 -15.67 14.77
N GLY A 266 -24.01 -15.92 15.45
CA GLY A 266 -22.83 -16.57 14.89
C GLY A 266 -21.85 -15.61 14.20
N GLU A 267 -22.11 -14.31 14.24
CA GLU A 267 -21.27 -13.24 13.73
C GLU A 267 -19.92 -13.14 14.45
N PHE A 268 -18.93 -12.53 13.79
CA PHE A 268 -17.69 -12.16 14.45
C PHE A 268 -17.94 -11.04 15.45
N LEU A 269 -17.27 -11.09 16.59
CA LEU A 269 -17.25 -9.99 17.54
C LEU A 269 -16.27 -8.90 17.06
N ASN A 270 -16.62 -7.63 17.30
CA ASN A 270 -15.71 -6.52 17.06
C ASN A 270 -14.55 -6.52 18.07
N TYR A 271 -13.38 -5.99 17.70
CA TYR A 271 -12.21 -5.87 18.55
C TYR A 271 -12.53 -5.22 19.91
N ARG A 272 -13.37 -4.19 19.96
CA ARG A 272 -13.76 -3.54 21.22
C ARG A 272 -14.52 -4.47 22.16
N GLU A 273 -15.43 -5.26 21.62
CA GLU A 273 -16.19 -6.24 22.40
C GLU A 273 -15.30 -7.39 22.86
N LEU A 274 -14.43 -7.87 21.96
CA LEU A 274 -13.42 -8.89 22.27
C LEU A 274 -12.52 -8.42 23.40
N ALA A 275 -12.04 -7.18 23.37
CA ALA A 275 -11.13 -6.62 24.38
C ALA A 275 -11.72 -6.76 25.79
N ILE A 276 -12.95 -6.27 25.98
CA ILE A 276 -13.62 -6.26 27.28
C ILE A 276 -13.84 -7.70 27.79
N ARG A 277 -14.36 -8.58 26.93
CA ARG A 277 -14.69 -9.96 27.32
C ARG A 277 -13.44 -10.80 27.57
N LEU A 278 -12.41 -10.60 26.75
CA LEU A 278 -11.18 -11.36 26.83
C LEU A 278 -10.38 -10.95 28.07
N VAL A 279 -10.29 -9.65 28.38
CA VAL A 279 -9.67 -9.16 29.62
C VAL A 279 -10.34 -9.75 30.86
N ASP A 280 -11.68 -9.74 30.92
CA ASP A 280 -12.44 -10.31 32.04
C ASP A 280 -12.16 -11.82 32.21
N TYR A 281 -12.08 -12.57 31.10
CA TYR A 281 -11.73 -13.99 31.14
C TYR A 281 -10.29 -14.23 31.60
N ILE A 282 -9.32 -13.57 30.97
CA ILE A 282 -7.88 -13.76 31.22
C ILE A 282 -7.51 -13.36 32.65
N THR A 283 -8.05 -12.25 33.13
CA THR A 283 -7.79 -11.77 34.50
C THR A 283 -8.26 -12.78 35.53
N ARG A 284 -9.46 -13.38 35.35
CA ARG A 284 -9.93 -14.46 36.23
C ARG A 284 -9.07 -15.71 36.19
N MET A 285 -8.53 -16.04 35.02
CA MET A 285 -7.69 -17.22 34.83
C MET A 285 -6.23 -17.01 35.26
N GLY A 286 -5.79 -15.76 35.40
CA GLY A 286 -4.47 -15.40 35.90
C GLY A 286 -3.35 -15.46 34.85
N PHE A 287 -3.67 -15.35 33.56
CA PHE A 287 -2.66 -15.24 32.50
C PHE A 287 -2.04 -13.84 32.47
N THR A 288 -0.80 -13.78 31.98
CA THR A 288 -0.03 -12.52 31.87
C THR A 288 -0.05 -11.94 30.47
N HIS A 289 -0.28 -12.77 29.46
CA HIS A 289 -0.25 -12.38 28.05
C HIS A 289 -1.34 -13.11 27.25
N VAL A 290 -1.72 -12.50 26.15
CA VAL A 290 -2.44 -13.15 25.03
C VAL A 290 -1.48 -13.32 23.88
N GLU A 291 -1.49 -14.50 23.27
CA GLU A 291 -0.90 -14.70 21.94
C GLU A 291 -2.04 -14.79 20.94
N LEU A 292 -2.05 -13.87 19.97
CA LEU A 292 -3.03 -13.86 18.90
C LEU A 292 -2.49 -14.70 17.75
N LEU A 293 -3.28 -15.67 17.28
CA LEU A 293 -3.10 -16.17 15.91
C LEU A 293 -3.16 -14.98 14.92
N PRO A 294 -2.61 -15.11 13.71
CA PRO A 294 -2.36 -13.95 12.86
C PRO A 294 -3.62 -13.11 12.61
N VAL A 295 -3.53 -11.83 12.99
CA VAL A 295 -4.59 -10.84 12.73
C VAL A 295 -4.30 -9.94 11.53
N THR A 296 -3.18 -10.16 10.83
CA THR A 296 -2.92 -9.54 9.52
C THR A 296 -4.05 -9.88 8.55
N GLU A 297 -4.38 -8.96 7.63
CA GLU A 297 -5.44 -9.21 6.65
C GLU A 297 -5.13 -10.46 5.80
N HIS A 298 -6.13 -11.32 5.64
CA HIS A 298 -6.03 -12.61 4.96
C HIS A 298 -7.36 -12.96 4.28
N PRO A 299 -7.37 -13.58 3.08
CA PRO A 299 -8.60 -13.77 2.30
C PRO A 299 -9.46 -14.95 2.80
N PHE A 300 -8.88 -15.92 3.52
CA PHE A 300 -9.53 -17.20 3.80
C PHE A 300 -9.48 -17.60 5.27
N ASP A 301 -10.65 -17.75 5.91
CA ASP A 301 -10.74 -18.03 7.35
C ASP A 301 -10.07 -19.34 7.80
N LEU A 302 -10.14 -20.39 6.96
CA LEU A 302 -9.58 -21.70 7.32
C LEU A 302 -8.05 -21.74 7.23
N SER A 303 -7.42 -20.66 6.76
CA SER A 303 -5.97 -20.49 6.92
C SER A 303 -5.58 -20.11 8.35
N TRP A 304 -6.56 -19.77 9.20
CA TRP A 304 -6.39 -19.23 10.55
C TRP A 304 -5.53 -17.96 10.62
N GLY A 305 -5.36 -17.28 9.48
CA GLY A 305 -4.53 -16.09 9.33
C GLY A 305 -3.13 -16.35 8.75
N TYR A 306 -2.67 -17.61 8.68
CA TYR A 306 -1.32 -17.95 8.21
C TYR A 306 -1.10 -17.78 6.70
N GLN A 307 -2.13 -17.41 5.94
CA GLN A 307 -2.01 -17.02 4.53
C GLN A 307 -2.32 -15.53 4.37
N ALA A 308 -1.43 -14.69 4.88
CA ALA A 308 -1.58 -13.24 4.91
C ALA A 308 -1.44 -12.58 3.53
N THR A 309 -2.24 -11.54 3.29
CA THR A 309 -2.18 -10.69 2.08
C THR A 309 -2.04 -9.21 2.40
N GLY A 310 -2.36 -8.76 3.62
CA GLY A 310 -2.17 -7.38 4.08
C GLY A 310 -1.35 -7.32 5.37
N TYR A 311 -0.05 -7.06 5.23
CA TYR A 311 0.94 -7.18 6.31
C TYR A 311 0.95 -5.99 7.28
N PHE A 312 0.34 -4.87 6.89
CA PHE A 312 0.29 -3.61 7.64
C PHE A 312 -1.12 -3.26 8.13
N ALA A 313 -2.05 -4.22 8.13
CA ALA A 313 -3.42 -3.98 8.59
C ALA A 313 -3.93 -5.11 9.48
N PRO A 314 -4.61 -4.78 10.59
CA PRO A 314 -5.48 -5.74 11.25
C PRO A 314 -6.64 -6.10 10.31
N THR A 315 -7.03 -7.37 10.32
CA THR A 315 -8.09 -7.86 9.45
C THR A 315 -9.40 -7.14 9.75
N SER A 316 -10.09 -6.72 8.69
CA SER A 316 -11.33 -5.94 8.82
C SER A 316 -12.50 -6.76 9.36
N ARG A 317 -12.34 -8.08 9.55
CA ARG A 317 -13.35 -8.99 10.11
C ARG A 317 -13.86 -8.55 11.47
N PHE A 318 -13.01 -7.90 12.26
CA PHE A 318 -13.30 -7.55 13.64
C PHE A 318 -13.39 -6.02 13.85
N GLY A 319 -13.38 -5.20 12.78
CA GLY A 319 -13.51 -3.75 12.89
C GLY A 319 -12.39 -2.98 12.20
N THR A 320 -12.21 -1.74 12.61
CA THR A 320 -11.20 -0.83 12.06
C THR A 320 -9.84 -0.99 12.74
N PRO A 321 -8.77 -0.41 12.17
CA PRO A 321 -7.50 -0.29 12.88
C PRO A 321 -7.61 0.40 14.25
N ASP A 322 -8.47 1.41 14.41
CA ASP A 322 -8.70 2.06 15.71
C ASP A 322 -9.43 1.15 16.71
N ASP A 323 -10.32 0.27 16.25
CA ASP A 323 -10.91 -0.75 17.12
C ASP A 323 -9.84 -1.73 17.61
N PHE A 324 -8.84 -2.06 16.78
CA PHE A 324 -7.70 -2.87 17.19
C PHE A 324 -6.77 -2.12 18.16
N ARG A 325 -6.49 -0.83 17.94
CA ARG A 325 -5.76 0.00 18.91
C ARG A 325 -6.44 0.02 20.27
N PHE A 326 -7.77 0.20 20.29
CA PHE A 326 -8.54 0.08 21.53
C PHE A 326 -8.40 -1.29 22.18
N PHE A 327 -8.40 -2.37 21.40
CA PHE A 327 -8.20 -3.71 21.94
C PHE A 327 -6.86 -3.81 22.69
N ILE A 328 -5.76 -3.40 22.05
CA ILE A 328 -4.43 -3.43 22.67
C ILE A 328 -4.38 -2.53 23.92
N ASP A 329 -4.82 -1.28 23.80
CA ASP A 329 -4.80 -0.29 24.89
C ASP A 329 -5.61 -0.79 26.11
N HIS A 330 -6.75 -1.45 25.86
CA HIS A 330 -7.58 -2.03 26.91
C HIS A 330 -6.89 -3.20 27.61
N LEU A 331 -6.17 -4.07 26.88
CA LEU A 331 -5.39 -5.15 27.47
C LEU A 331 -4.22 -4.60 28.31
N HIS A 332 -3.51 -3.59 27.81
CA HIS A 332 -2.43 -2.93 28.53
C HIS A 332 -2.90 -2.24 29.82
N ALA A 333 -4.05 -1.57 29.79
CA ALA A 333 -4.68 -0.98 30.99
C ALA A 333 -4.97 -2.02 32.09
N HIS A 334 -5.14 -3.29 31.70
CA HIS A 334 -5.33 -4.43 32.61
C HIS A 334 -4.07 -5.25 32.83
N LYS A 335 -2.90 -4.73 32.43
CA LYS A 335 -1.58 -5.33 32.62
C LYS A 335 -1.43 -6.69 31.93
N ILE A 336 -2.09 -6.87 30.79
CA ILE A 336 -2.01 -8.06 29.95
C ILE A 336 -1.21 -7.69 28.70
N GLY A 337 -0.10 -8.39 28.47
CA GLY A 337 0.68 -8.19 27.26
C GLY A 337 0.08 -8.90 26.04
N VAL A 338 0.39 -8.42 24.84
CA VAL A 338 -0.13 -8.96 23.59
C VAL A 338 1.01 -9.34 22.65
N ILE A 339 1.03 -10.62 22.30
CA ILE A 339 1.95 -11.23 21.33
C ILE A 339 1.17 -11.52 20.05
N LEU A 340 1.78 -11.29 18.90
CA LEU A 340 1.19 -11.59 17.60
C LEU A 340 1.97 -12.70 16.90
N ASP A 341 1.25 -13.70 16.39
CA ASP A 341 1.76 -14.58 15.35
C ASP A 341 2.00 -13.78 14.07
N TRP A 342 3.28 -13.54 13.77
CA TRP A 342 3.73 -12.87 12.57
C TRP A 342 4.22 -13.90 11.55
N VAL A 343 3.84 -13.71 10.28
CA VAL A 343 3.98 -14.73 9.23
C VAL A 343 4.94 -14.28 8.12
N PRO A 344 6.26 -14.21 8.38
CA PRO A 344 7.27 -13.83 7.39
C PRO A 344 7.73 -15.00 6.51
N ALA A 345 7.27 -16.21 6.77
CA ALA A 345 7.80 -17.41 6.13
C ALA A 345 7.32 -17.56 4.67
N HIS A 346 6.07 -17.21 4.40
CA HIS A 346 5.44 -17.39 3.09
C HIS A 346 4.21 -16.50 2.92
N PHE A 347 3.66 -16.45 1.70
CA PHE A 347 2.42 -15.77 1.35
C PHE A 347 1.66 -16.55 0.27
N PRO A 348 0.33 -16.40 0.13
CA PRO A 348 -0.45 -17.20 -0.81
C PRO A 348 -0.32 -16.71 -2.26
N LYS A 349 -0.80 -17.53 -3.21
CA LYS A 349 -0.74 -17.26 -4.66
C LYS A 349 -1.87 -16.36 -5.19
N ASP A 350 -2.64 -15.74 -4.29
CA ASP A 350 -3.74 -14.86 -4.65
C ASP A 350 -3.29 -13.74 -5.60
N ALA A 351 -3.86 -13.73 -6.81
CA ALA A 351 -3.44 -12.83 -7.88
C ALA A 351 -3.61 -11.34 -7.53
N PHE A 352 -4.52 -11.01 -6.62
CA PHE A 352 -4.74 -9.63 -6.17
C PHE A 352 -3.66 -9.12 -5.19
N ALA A 353 -2.83 -10.01 -4.62
CA ALA A 353 -1.85 -9.67 -3.59
C ALA A 353 -0.42 -9.70 -4.15
N LEU A 354 0.56 -10.16 -3.35
CA LEU A 354 2.00 -10.06 -3.64
C LEU A 354 2.50 -10.95 -4.79
N ALA A 355 1.78 -12.03 -5.14
CA ALA A 355 2.21 -13.00 -6.14
C ALA A 355 2.41 -12.35 -7.52
N ARG A 356 3.60 -12.51 -8.12
CA ARG A 356 3.98 -11.92 -9.41
C ARG A 356 3.64 -10.42 -9.53
N PHE A 357 3.93 -9.66 -8.46
CA PHE A 357 3.33 -8.34 -8.21
C PHE A 357 3.38 -7.37 -9.40
N ASP A 358 4.56 -7.21 -10.02
CA ASP A 358 4.78 -6.33 -11.17
C ASP A 358 4.91 -7.10 -12.50
N GLY A 359 4.44 -8.35 -12.52
CA GLY A 359 4.60 -9.27 -13.63
C GLY A 359 5.88 -10.12 -13.60
N THR A 360 6.76 -9.91 -12.62
CA THR A 360 7.95 -10.73 -12.35
C THR A 360 7.86 -11.41 -10.98
N ALA A 361 8.79 -12.30 -10.61
CA ALA A 361 8.86 -12.84 -9.25
C ALA A 361 9.48 -11.76 -8.36
N LEU A 362 8.63 -10.83 -7.89
CA LEU A 362 9.08 -9.61 -7.22
C LEU A 362 9.37 -9.88 -5.75
N TYR A 363 8.34 -10.33 -5.02
CA TYR A 363 8.41 -10.64 -3.59
C TYR A 363 8.89 -12.07 -3.35
N GLU A 364 8.50 -12.99 -4.21
CA GLU A 364 8.94 -14.38 -4.23
C GLU A 364 10.26 -14.58 -5.00
N HIS A 365 10.94 -15.68 -4.73
CA HIS A 365 12.12 -16.06 -5.51
C HIS A 365 11.72 -16.66 -6.87
N GLU A 366 12.40 -16.27 -7.96
CA GLU A 366 12.05 -16.73 -9.32
C GLU A 366 12.22 -18.25 -9.52
N ASP A 367 13.29 -18.84 -8.95
CA ASP A 367 13.46 -20.29 -8.95
C ASP A 367 12.45 -20.95 -7.97
N PRO A 368 11.48 -21.75 -8.46
CA PRO A 368 10.44 -22.35 -7.61
C PRO A 368 11.00 -23.31 -6.55
N ARG A 369 12.20 -23.87 -6.77
CA ARG A 369 12.87 -24.72 -5.76
C ARG A 369 13.28 -23.93 -4.53
N LYS A 370 13.35 -22.60 -4.61
CA LYS A 370 13.58 -21.66 -3.50
C LYS A 370 12.35 -20.78 -3.20
N GLY A 371 11.46 -20.59 -4.17
CA GLY A 371 10.36 -19.63 -4.12
C GLY A 371 8.98 -20.21 -3.81
N GLU A 372 8.85 -21.52 -3.62
CA GLU A 372 7.55 -22.16 -3.40
C GLU A 372 7.60 -23.24 -2.31
N HIS A 373 6.57 -23.29 -1.45
CA HIS A 373 6.25 -24.44 -0.61
C HIS A 373 5.20 -25.32 -1.31
N LEU A 374 5.62 -26.44 -1.87
CA LEU A 374 4.74 -27.31 -2.67
C LEU A 374 3.56 -27.88 -1.86
N ASP A 375 3.83 -28.38 -0.64
CA ASP A 375 2.80 -28.98 0.22
C ASP A 375 1.74 -27.97 0.68
N TRP A 376 2.11 -26.69 0.75
CA TRP A 376 1.22 -25.60 1.18
C TRP A 376 0.62 -24.83 0.00
N SER A 377 1.16 -25.03 -1.20
CA SER A 377 0.86 -24.25 -2.40
C SER A 377 1.03 -22.74 -2.20
N THR A 378 2.01 -22.32 -1.40
CA THR A 378 2.34 -20.91 -1.10
C THR A 378 3.70 -20.50 -1.65
N LEU A 379 3.94 -19.21 -1.77
CA LEU A 379 5.18 -18.62 -2.24
C LEU A 379 6.08 -18.21 -1.06
N ILE A 380 7.39 -18.34 -1.24
CA ILE A 380 8.42 -18.01 -0.26
C ILE A 380 9.03 -16.66 -0.62
N PHE A 381 9.13 -15.77 0.36
CA PHE A 381 9.78 -14.47 0.19
C PHE A 381 11.24 -14.62 -0.26
N ASN A 382 11.66 -13.75 -1.18
CA ASN A 382 13.06 -13.63 -1.58
C ASN A 382 13.84 -12.81 -0.54
N PHE A 383 14.24 -13.44 0.56
CA PHE A 383 14.98 -12.80 1.66
C PHE A 383 16.31 -12.15 1.23
N GLY A 384 16.89 -12.58 0.11
CA GLY A 384 18.11 -12.00 -0.46
C GLY A 384 17.89 -10.64 -1.13
N ARG A 385 16.64 -10.25 -1.39
CA ARG A 385 16.31 -8.97 -2.03
C ARG A 385 16.06 -7.88 -0.98
N ASN A 386 16.80 -6.78 -1.11
CA ASN A 386 16.81 -5.69 -0.12
C ASN A 386 15.41 -5.15 0.19
N GLU A 387 14.61 -4.85 -0.83
CA GLU A 387 13.28 -4.25 -0.65
C GLU A 387 12.28 -5.26 -0.05
N VAL A 388 12.44 -6.55 -0.32
CA VAL A 388 11.61 -7.62 0.27
C VAL A 388 11.97 -7.82 1.75
N ARG A 389 13.26 -7.86 2.07
CA ARG A 389 13.73 -7.87 3.46
C ARG A 389 13.21 -6.64 4.20
N ASN A 390 13.28 -5.46 3.56
CA ASN A 390 12.79 -4.22 4.13
C ASN A 390 11.27 -4.25 4.39
N PHE A 391 10.48 -4.76 3.45
CA PHE A 391 9.05 -4.94 3.60
C PHE A 391 8.72 -5.76 4.85
N LEU A 392 9.39 -6.90 5.04
CA LEU A 392 9.18 -7.77 6.19
C LEU A 392 9.62 -7.10 7.49
N VAL A 393 10.83 -6.55 7.56
CA VAL A 393 11.32 -5.84 8.76
C VAL A 393 10.40 -4.67 9.13
N ALA A 394 9.99 -3.87 8.14
CA ALA A 394 9.05 -2.77 8.36
C ALA A 394 7.69 -3.26 8.84
N SER A 395 7.20 -4.42 8.38
CA SER A 395 5.93 -4.99 8.87
C SER A 395 6.02 -5.41 10.33
N ALA A 396 7.12 -6.05 10.76
CA ALA A 396 7.33 -6.38 12.16
C ALA A 396 7.37 -5.12 13.04
N LEU A 397 8.09 -4.09 12.59
CA LEU A 397 8.19 -2.81 13.31
C LEU A 397 6.86 -2.06 13.35
N TYR A 398 6.05 -2.13 12.29
CA TYR A 398 4.71 -1.53 12.26
C TYR A 398 3.84 -2.06 13.40
N TRP A 399 3.79 -3.38 13.57
CA TRP A 399 3.03 -4.03 14.63
C TRP A 399 3.49 -3.63 16.05
N LEU A 400 4.80 -3.57 16.26
CA LEU A 400 5.38 -3.21 17.57
C LEU A 400 5.26 -1.72 17.89
N ARG A 401 5.36 -0.85 16.88
CA ARG A 401 5.41 0.61 17.03
C ARG A 401 4.05 1.28 16.88
N GLU A 402 3.31 0.98 15.82
CA GLU A 402 2.06 1.67 15.50
C GLU A 402 0.84 1.02 16.17
N MET A 403 0.96 -0.26 16.52
CA MET A 403 -0.09 -1.04 17.20
C MET A 403 0.30 -1.48 18.62
N HIS A 404 1.44 -0.99 19.13
CA HIS A 404 1.94 -1.20 20.50
C HIS A 404 2.11 -2.67 20.96
N LEU A 405 2.12 -3.65 20.05
CA LEU A 405 2.29 -5.06 20.43
C LEU A 405 3.59 -5.29 21.22
N ASP A 406 3.56 -6.25 22.15
CA ASP A 406 4.64 -6.52 23.10
C ASP A 406 5.63 -7.59 22.62
N GLY A 407 5.23 -8.39 21.62
CA GLY A 407 6.08 -9.42 21.06
C GLY A 407 5.52 -9.98 19.76
N LEU A 408 6.39 -10.67 19.03
CA LEU A 408 6.05 -11.42 17.83
C LEU A 408 6.48 -12.87 18.01
N ARG A 409 5.62 -13.81 17.64
CA ARG A 409 5.97 -15.23 17.50
C ARG A 409 5.95 -15.59 16.01
N VAL A 410 6.98 -16.30 15.57
CA VAL A 410 7.12 -16.75 14.18
C VAL A 410 6.86 -18.25 14.14
N ASP A 411 5.82 -18.65 13.41
CA ASP A 411 5.55 -20.06 13.17
C ASP A 411 6.50 -20.67 12.12
N ALA A 412 6.70 -21.98 12.20
CA ALA A 412 7.37 -22.79 11.19
C ALA A 412 8.74 -22.26 10.74
N VAL A 413 9.55 -21.69 11.64
CA VAL A 413 10.89 -21.13 11.32
C VAL A 413 11.79 -22.09 10.53
N ALA A 414 11.65 -23.40 10.74
CA ALA A 414 12.36 -24.41 9.96
C ALA A 414 12.09 -24.33 8.43
N SER A 415 10.90 -23.89 8.02
CA SER A 415 10.53 -23.68 6.62
C SER A 415 11.33 -22.55 5.96
N MET A 416 11.77 -21.58 6.76
CA MET A 416 12.64 -20.49 6.32
C MET A 416 14.10 -20.93 6.31
N LEU A 417 14.55 -21.62 7.36
CA LEU A 417 15.97 -21.94 7.59
C LEU A 417 16.55 -22.97 6.64
N TYR A 418 15.73 -23.82 6.02
CA TYR A 418 16.20 -24.96 5.25
C TYR A 418 15.69 -24.97 3.81
N LEU A 419 16.62 -24.99 2.85
CA LEU A 419 16.35 -25.07 1.41
C LEU A 419 15.73 -26.41 1.00
N ASP A 420 15.91 -27.46 1.81
CA ASP A 420 15.33 -28.80 1.62
C ASP A 420 14.03 -29.02 2.40
N TYR A 421 13.44 -27.97 3.00
CA TYR A 421 12.22 -28.11 3.79
C TYR A 421 11.07 -28.69 2.95
N SER A 422 10.60 -29.87 3.38
CA SER A 422 9.53 -30.66 2.77
C SER A 422 9.68 -30.90 1.27
N ARG A 423 10.91 -31.07 0.75
CA ARG A 423 11.12 -31.31 -0.69
C ARG A 423 12.31 -32.23 -0.98
N GLY A 424 12.18 -33.03 -2.05
CA GLY A 424 13.26 -33.86 -2.58
C GLY A 424 14.11 -33.17 -3.65
N ASP A 425 13.51 -32.27 -4.44
CA ASP A 425 14.21 -31.48 -5.47
C ASP A 425 14.53 -30.09 -4.91
N TRP A 426 15.81 -29.87 -4.56
CA TRP A 426 16.33 -28.62 -3.99
C TRP A 426 17.76 -28.35 -4.44
N ILE A 427 18.23 -27.11 -4.24
CA ILE A 427 19.59 -26.69 -4.56
C ILE A 427 20.32 -26.22 -3.31
N PRO A 428 21.59 -26.61 -3.10
CA PRO A 428 22.34 -26.19 -1.93
C PRO A 428 22.73 -24.72 -1.96
N ASN A 429 23.08 -24.19 -0.79
CA ASN A 429 23.68 -22.87 -0.67
C ASN A 429 25.11 -22.84 -1.28
N MET A 430 25.71 -21.66 -1.31
CA MET A 430 27.04 -21.44 -1.90
C MET A 430 28.18 -22.25 -1.24
N TYR A 431 27.94 -22.84 -0.06
CA TYR A 431 28.89 -23.70 0.66
C TYR A 431 28.55 -25.20 0.57
N GLY A 432 27.53 -25.57 -0.22
CA GLY A 432 27.09 -26.96 -0.38
C GLY A 432 26.14 -27.46 0.72
N GLY A 433 25.72 -26.59 1.64
CA GLY A 433 24.81 -26.92 2.73
C GLY A 433 23.33 -26.70 2.39
N ARG A 434 22.45 -27.15 3.29
CA ARG A 434 20.98 -26.99 3.19
C ARG A 434 20.45 -25.72 3.83
N GLU A 435 21.30 -24.98 4.52
CA GLU A 435 20.94 -23.77 5.25
C GLU A 435 20.61 -22.65 4.27
N ASN A 436 19.46 -22.00 4.46
CA ASN A 436 19.06 -20.80 3.74
C ASN A 436 19.74 -19.58 4.38
N LEU A 437 20.89 -19.18 3.83
CA LEU A 437 21.74 -18.14 4.41
C LEU A 437 21.04 -16.78 4.44
N GLU A 438 20.27 -16.47 3.40
CA GLU A 438 19.52 -15.23 3.28
C GLU A 438 18.40 -15.14 4.33
N ALA A 439 17.69 -16.23 4.60
CA ALA A 439 16.70 -16.29 5.67
C ALA A 439 17.32 -16.20 7.08
N ILE A 440 18.48 -16.84 7.28
CA ILE A 440 19.25 -16.74 8.54
C ILE A 440 19.67 -15.30 8.80
N GLU A 441 20.18 -14.61 7.78
CA GLU A 441 20.61 -13.20 7.90
C GLU A 441 19.42 -12.27 8.14
N PHE A 442 18.26 -12.56 7.54
CA PHE A 442 17.04 -11.80 7.80
C PHE A 442 16.54 -11.92 9.25
N LEU A 443 16.67 -13.09 9.86
CA LEU A 443 16.21 -13.35 11.24
C LEU A 443 17.14 -12.77 12.32
N ARG A 444 18.39 -12.46 11.97
CA ARG A 444 19.36 -11.82 12.85
C ARG A 444 19.14 -10.31 12.90
#